data_AF-A0A7J9Q4T7-F1
#
_entry.id   AF-A0A7J9Q4T7-F1
#
_cell.length_a   1.000
_cell.length_b   1.000
_cell.length_c   1.000
_cell.angle_alpha   90.00
_cell.angle_beta   90.00
_cell.angle_gamma   90.00
#
_symmetry.space_group_name_H-M   'P 1'
#
loop_
_entity.id
_entity.type
_entity.pdbx_description
1 polymer ?
#
loop_
_entity_poly.entity_id
_entity_poly.type
_entity_poly.pdbx_seq_one_letter_code
_entity_poly.pdbx_strand_id
1 'polypeptide(L)'
;MNQFQQQIEETIDTITNQFHRKPYNFFNEHEFHQYCYHVFYRKKDFSNQYTTLDGKKTNILKPEYPSIARFSRKRIEIDPIGDRAHYDMAILSPEFIQNSNYNTVVNKDIRHSSGKPGDIIAALEFKYITKHSKDFFHEIKYDVFKLSQAKEAQLKYSLIFCNTVKGERDYFAGVEVPEGVDVRYVTVWEEGGKKRWRVEEL
;
A
#
# COMPACT_ATOMS: atom_id res chain seq x y z
N MET A 1 -4.09 -11.30 -17.12
CA MET A 1 -3.88 -10.92 -15.70
C MET A 1 -2.87 -11.91 -15.12
N ASN A 2 -1.78 -11.43 -14.51
CA ASN A 2 -0.80 -12.31 -13.83
C ASN A 2 -1.48 -12.99 -12.62
N GLN A 3 -1.16 -14.24 -12.30
CA GLN A 3 -1.71 -14.97 -11.14
C GLN A 3 -1.61 -14.16 -9.85
N PHE A 4 -0.49 -13.46 -9.62
CA PHE A 4 -0.34 -12.61 -8.44
C PHE A 4 -1.29 -11.41 -8.44
N GLN A 5 -1.53 -10.78 -9.59
CA GLN A 5 -2.48 -9.67 -9.69
C GLN A 5 -3.86 -10.12 -9.24
N GLN A 6 -4.35 -11.25 -9.75
CA GLN A 6 -5.66 -11.78 -9.33
C GLN A 6 -5.70 -12.05 -7.82
N GLN A 7 -4.66 -12.65 -7.26
CA GLN A 7 -4.62 -12.92 -5.82
C GLN A 7 -4.56 -11.65 -4.98
N ILE A 8 -3.88 -10.60 -5.45
CA ILE A 8 -3.85 -9.29 -4.80
C ILE A 8 -5.26 -8.70 -4.78
N GLU A 9 -5.93 -8.66 -5.92
CA GLU A 9 -7.31 -8.15 -6.04
C GLU A 9 -8.27 -8.89 -5.11
N GLU A 10 -8.28 -10.22 -5.15
CA GLU A 10 -9.12 -11.02 -4.25
C GLU A 10 -8.80 -10.77 -2.76
N THR A 11 -7.55 -10.44 -2.44
CA THR A 11 -7.14 -10.12 -1.06
C THR A 11 -7.62 -8.74 -0.65
N ILE A 12 -7.50 -7.75 -1.54
CA ILE A 12 -8.04 -6.39 -1.35
C ILE A 12 -9.55 -6.49 -1.16
N ASP A 13 -10.26 -7.25 -2.00
CA ASP A 13 -11.70 -7.50 -1.86
C ASP A 13 -12.04 -8.14 -0.52
N THR A 14 -11.21 -9.07 -0.03
CA THR A 14 -11.41 -9.68 1.30
C THR A 14 -11.27 -8.64 2.41
N ILE A 15 -10.27 -7.75 2.33
CA ILE A 15 -10.06 -6.65 3.29
C ILE A 15 -11.24 -5.69 3.24
N THR A 16 -11.64 -5.25 2.05
CA THR A 16 -12.79 -4.37 1.81
C THR A 16 -14.09 -4.98 2.35
N ASN A 17 -14.34 -6.25 2.08
CA ASN A 17 -15.52 -6.96 2.58
C ASN A 17 -15.52 -7.10 4.11
N GLN A 18 -14.36 -7.33 4.73
CA GLN A 18 -14.27 -7.35 6.19
C GLN A 18 -14.54 -5.97 6.77
N PHE A 19 -13.94 -4.92 6.20
CA PHE A 19 -14.17 -3.55 6.62
C PHE A 19 -15.65 -3.18 6.49
N HIS A 20 -16.28 -3.54 5.37
CA HIS A 20 -17.71 -3.38 5.14
C HIS A 20 -18.57 -4.06 6.22
N ARG A 21 -18.21 -5.27 6.64
CA ARG A 21 -18.94 -5.99 7.70
C ARG A 21 -18.73 -5.39 9.09
N LYS A 22 -17.52 -4.90 9.38
CA LYS A 22 -17.10 -4.48 10.72
C LYS A 22 -16.11 -3.30 10.66
N PRO A 23 -16.57 -2.09 10.29
CA PRO A 23 -15.71 -0.91 10.08
C PRO A 23 -15.09 -0.36 11.38
N TYR A 24 -15.62 -0.76 12.54
CA TYR A 24 -15.18 -0.31 13.87
C TYR A 24 -14.34 -1.35 14.61
N ASN A 25 -13.91 -2.41 13.92
CA ASN A 25 -13.12 -3.48 14.53
C ASN A 25 -11.67 -3.09 14.87
N PHE A 26 -11.18 -1.98 14.33
CA PHE A 26 -9.81 -1.53 14.49
C PHE A 26 -9.79 -0.23 15.29
N PHE A 27 -8.96 -0.17 16.34
CA PHE A 27 -8.83 1.01 17.19
C PHE A 27 -7.95 2.10 16.56
N ASN A 28 -6.98 1.72 15.72
CA ASN A 28 -6.04 2.63 15.10
C ASN A 28 -5.49 2.08 13.76
N GLU A 29 -4.74 2.92 13.05
CA GLU A 29 -4.15 2.60 11.74
C GLU A 29 -3.17 1.43 11.79
N HIS A 30 -2.39 1.33 12.87
CA HIS A 30 -1.44 0.23 13.05
C HIS A 30 -2.12 -1.15 13.14
N GLU A 31 -3.21 -1.26 13.90
CA GLU A 31 -4.00 -2.50 13.96
C GLU A 31 -4.60 -2.86 12.60
N PHE A 32 -5.04 -1.86 11.83
CA PHE A 32 -5.55 -2.07 10.49
C PHE A 32 -4.46 -2.59 9.54
N HIS A 33 -3.27 -1.98 9.56
CA HIS A 33 -2.10 -2.42 8.79
C HIS A 33 -1.72 -3.87 9.11
N GLN A 34 -1.67 -4.23 10.40
CA GLN A 34 -1.39 -5.61 10.83
C GLN A 34 -2.44 -6.60 10.30
N TYR A 35 -3.72 -6.21 10.33
CA TYR A 35 -4.79 -7.02 9.76
C TYR A 35 -4.59 -7.20 8.26
N CYS A 36 -4.37 -6.12 7.50
CA CYS A 36 -4.12 -6.19 6.06
C CYS A 36 -2.95 -7.15 5.74
N TYR A 37 -1.80 -6.94 6.38
CA TYR A 37 -0.64 -7.82 6.23
C TYR A 37 -0.98 -9.29 6.53
N HIS A 38 -1.73 -9.54 7.61
CA HIS A 38 -2.14 -10.90 7.98
C HIS A 38 -3.03 -11.56 6.91
N VAL A 39 -3.98 -10.84 6.32
CA VAL A 39 -4.84 -11.38 5.24
C VAL A 39 -3.99 -11.78 4.03
N PHE A 40 -3.02 -10.97 3.63
CA PHE A 40 -2.06 -11.34 2.59
C PHE A 40 -1.22 -12.56 3.01
N TYR A 41 -0.63 -12.54 4.20
CA TYR A 41 0.27 -13.60 4.67
C TYR A 41 -0.42 -14.97 4.78
N ARG A 42 -1.74 -15.01 5.01
CA ARG A 42 -2.50 -16.27 5.05
C ARG A 42 -2.59 -16.98 3.69
N LYS A 43 -2.36 -16.29 2.57
CA LYS A 43 -2.27 -16.95 1.27
C LYS A 43 -0.89 -17.60 1.12
N LYS A 44 -0.88 -18.88 0.76
CA LYS A 44 0.34 -19.69 0.67
C LYS A 44 1.37 -19.08 -0.28
N ASP A 45 0.92 -18.56 -1.42
CA ASP A 45 1.82 -18.01 -2.44
C ASP A 45 2.59 -16.77 -1.95
N PHE A 46 1.98 -15.97 -1.07
CA PHE A 46 2.62 -14.81 -0.44
C PHE A 46 3.53 -15.17 0.76
N SER A 47 3.27 -16.29 1.43
CA SER A 47 4.07 -16.78 2.57
C SER A 47 5.17 -17.78 2.20
N ASN A 48 5.17 -18.27 0.96
CA ASN A 48 6.22 -19.13 0.41
C ASN A 48 7.62 -18.52 0.62
N GLN A 49 8.59 -19.37 0.95
CA GLN A 49 9.98 -18.97 1.15
C GLN A 49 10.75 -19.11 -0.16
N TYR A 50 11.50 -18.08 -0.49
CA TYR A 50 12.42 -18.00 -1.61
C TYR A 50 13.84 -17.80 -1.06
N THR A 51 14.82 -18.36 -1.76
CA THR A 51 16.23 -18.29 -1.37
C THR A 51 16.92 -17.23 -2.22
N THR A 52 17.63 -16.30 -1.58
CA THR A 52 18.44 -15.29 -2.24
C THR A 52 19.69 -15.90 -2.87
N LEU A 53 20.36 -15.15 -3.75
CA LEU A 53 21.58 -15.60 -4.42
C LEU A 53 22.68 -16.01 -3.43
N ASP A 54 22.76 -15.34 -2.28
CA ASP A 54 23.68 -15.62 -1.17
C ASP A 54 23.12 -16.57 -0.10
N GLY A 55 22.04 -17.30 -0.42
CA GLY A 55 21.55 -18.43 0.37
C GLY A 55 20.63 -18.09 1.55
N LYS A 56 20.17 -16.84 1.69
CA LYS A 56 19.23 -16.44 2.76
C LYS A 56 17.79 -16.73 2.34
N LYS A 57 16.94 -17.14 3.27
CA LYS A 57 15.52 -17.42 3.01
C LYS A 57 14.64 -16.26 3.43
N THR A 58 13.70 -15.88 2.59
CA THR A 58 12.69 -14.87 2.90
C THR A 58 11.44 -15.06 2.03
N ASN A 59 10.30 -14.51 2.42
CA ASN A 59 9.09 -14.49 1.59
C ASN A 59 9.01 -13.23 0.72
N ILE A 60 7.97 -13.12 -0.11
CA ILE A 60 7.76 -11.96 -0.99
C ILE A 60 7.06 -10.78 -0.31
N LEU A 61 6.37 -10.98 0.81
CA LEU A 61 5.74 -9.88 1.56
C LEU A 61 6.76 -9.13 2.42
N LYS A 62 6.80 -7.80 2.28
CA LYS A 62 7.65 -6.91 3.07
C LYS A 62 6.83 -5.73 3.60
N PRO A 63 6.58 -5.65 4.92
CA PRO A 63 6.02 -4.43 5.50
C PRO A 63 7.10 -3.34 5.54
N GLU A 64 6.69 -2.07 5.49
CA GLU A 64 7.58 -0.91 5.61
C GLU A 64 8.76 -1.00 4.61
N TYR A 65 8.47 -1.30 3.34
CA TYR A 65 9.51 -1.56 2.35
C TYR A 65 10.05 -0.24 1.77
N PRO A 66 11.37 0.00 1.84
CA PRO A 66 11.93 1.27 1.38
C PRO A 66 11.74 1.51 -0.13
N SER A 67 11.36 2.72 -0.52
CA SER A 67 11.29 3.17 -1.92
C SER A 67 12.68 3.38 -2.51
N ILE A 68 12.83 3.32 -3.83
CA ILE A 68 14.09 3.66 -4.51
C ILE A 68 14.27 5.19 -4.57
N ALA A 69 13.20 5.90 -4.92
CA ALA A 69 13.21 7.35 -4.95
C ALA A 69 13.34 7.97 -3.54
N ARG A 70 13.85 9.20 -3.52
CA ARG A 70 13.92 10.08 -2.35
C ARG A 70 12.97 11.24 -2.53
N PHE A 71 12.39 11.70 -1.44
CA PHE A 71 11.25 12.60 -1.46
C PHE A 71 11.37 13.72 -0.43
N SER A 72 10.76 14.85 -0.75
CA SER A 72 10.40 15.87 0.23
C SER A 72 8.91 15.75 0.56
N ARG A 73 8.56 15.23 1.73
CA ARG A 73 7.15 15.13 2.16
C ARG A 73 6.46 16.49 2.21
N LYS A 74 7.18 17.52 2.68
CA LYS A 74 6.66 18.89 2.78
C LYS A 74 6.30 19.48 1.43
N ARG A 75 7.12 19.25 0.40
CA ARG A 75 6.92 19.82 -0.95
C ARG A 75 6.17 18.88 -1.90
N ILE A 76 6.02 17.60 -1.54
CA ILE A 76 5.45 16.54 -2.37
C ILE A 76 6.15 16.49 -3.73
N GLU A 77 7.46 16.25 -3.70
CA GLU A 77 8.30 16.17 -4.90
C GLU A 77 9.44 15.15 -4.69
N ILE A 78 10.06 14.74 -5.80
CA ILE A 78 11.34 14.02 -5.76
C ILE A 78 12.42 14.98 -5.28
N ASP A 79 13.17 14.56 -4.27
CA ASP A 79 14.27 15.34 -3.70
C ASP A 79 15.52 14.44 -3.56
N PRO A 80 16.56 14.61 -4.39
CA PRO A 80 17.77 13.78 -4.35
C PRO A 80 18.49 13.77 -3.00
N ILE A 81 18.36 14.82 -2.20
CA ILE A 81 18.94 14.92 -0.85
C ILE A 81 17.90 14.63 0.25
N GLY A 82 16.66 14.37 -0.14
CA GLY A 82 15.58 14.01 0.77
C GLY A 82 15.69 12.59 1.31
N ASP A 83 14.64 12.19 2.01
CA ASP A 83 14.53 10.88 2.65
C ASP A 83 13.88 9.86 1.73
N ARG A 84 14.22 8.60 1.94
CA ARG A 84 13.49 7.50 1.32
C ARG A 84 12.16 7.34 2.04
N ALA A 85 11.10 7.21 1.26
CA ALA A 85 9.82 6.82 1.80
C ALA A 85 9.79 5.30 1.99
N HIS A 86 8.73 4.83 2.65
CA HIS A 86 8.43 3.41 2.77
C HIS A 86 7.02 3.18 2.23
N TYR A 87 6.84 2.04 1.58
CA TYR A 87 5.53 1.50 1.31
C TYR A 87 5.04 0.76 2.55
N ASP A 88 3.79 0.93 2.92
CA ASP A 88 3.21 0.17 4.04
C ASP A 88 3.37 -1.33 3.80
N MET A 89 3.24 -1.76 2.53
CA MET A 89 3.58 -3.11 2.11
C MET A 89 4.09 -3.15 0.67
N ALA A 90 5.13 -3.96 0.43
CA ALA A 90 5.55 -4.38 -0.90
C ALA A 90 5.44 -5.91 -1.08
N ILE A 91 5.10 -6.32 -2.29
CA ILE A 91 5.11 -7.71 -2.75
C ILE A 91 6.23 -7.85 -3.76
N LEU A 92 7.33 -8.48 -3.38
CA LEU A 92 8.51 -8.64 -4.23
C LEU A 92 8.30 -9.72 -5.30
N SER A 93 8.97 -9.59 -6.44
CA SER A 93 9.05 -10.68 -7.41
C SER A 93 9.89 -11.84 -6.86
N PRO A 94 9.42 -13.10 -6.94
CA PRO A 94 10.25 -14.27 -6.65
C PRO A 94 11.58 -14.27 -7.39
N GLU A 95 11.56 -13.88 -8.67
CA GLU A 95 12.75 -13.82 -9.52
C GLU A 95 13.76 -12.79 -9.00
N PHE A 96 13.27 -11.62 -8.57
CA PHE A 96 14.12 -10.60 -7.96
C PHE A 96 14.83 -11.13 -6.70
N ILE A 97 14.10 -11.85 -5.83
CA ILE A 97 14.70 -12.47 -4.64
C ILE A 97 15.80 -13.47 -5.04
N GLN A 98 15.48 -14.39 -5.97
CA GLN A 98 16.38 -15.48 -6.34
C GLN A 98 17.66 -15.00 -7.06
N ASN A 99 17.57 -13.88 -7.78
CA ASN A 99 18.68 -13.33 -8.57
C ASN A 99 19.45 -12.22 -7.84
N SER A 100 19.15 -11.94 -6.58
CA SER A 100 19.77 -10.87 -5.80
C SER A 100 20.33 -11.36 -4.48
N ASN A 101 21.40 -10.72 -3.99
CA ASN A 101 21.89 -10.93 -2.63
C ASN A 101 20.89 -10.36 -1.61
N TYR A 102 20.90 -10.89 -0.39
CA TYR A 102 19.97 -10.49 0.66
C TYR A 102 19.97 -8.99 0.93
N ASN A 103 21.15 -8.34 0.95
CA ASN A 103 21.26 -6.90 1.18
C ASN A 103 20.55 -6.05 0.10
N THR A 104 20.53 -6.53 -1.14
CA THR A 104 19.77 -5.91 -2.24
C THR A 104 18.28 -6.13 -2.06
N VAL A 105 17.86 -7.34 -1.68
CA VAL A 105 16.45 -7.71 -1.46
C VAL A 105 15.82 -6.94 -0.31
N VAL A 106 16.54 -6.72 0.80
CA VAL A 106 15.99 -5.93 1.94
C VAL A 106 15.96 -4.44 1.67
N ASN A 107 16.71 -3.98 0.66
CA ASN A 107 16.69 -2.61 0.17
C ASN A 107 16.89 -1.53 1.25
N LYS A 108 17.60 -1.83 2.34
CA LYS A 108 17.81 -0.88 3.46
C LYS A 108 18.78 0.24 3.10
N ASP A 109 19.80 -0.10 2.33
CA ASP A 109 20.80 0.85 1.85
C ASP A 109 20.61 1.05 0.34
N ILE A 110 20.42 2.31 -0.06
CA ILE A 110 20.18 2.67 -1.46
C ILE A 110 21.35 2.28 -2.38
N ARG A 111 22.57 2.15 -1.83
CA ARG A 111 23.77 1.73 -2.56
C ARG A 111 23.71 0.28 -3.04
N HIS A 112 22.83 -0.52 -2.44
CA HIS A 112 22.63 -1.93 -2.78
C HIS A 112 21.31 -2.18 -3.50
N SER A 113 20.53 -1.14 -3.79
CA SER A 113 19.25 -1.25 -4.47
C SER A 113 19.40 -1.64 -5.94
N SER A 114 18.50 -2.49 -6.43
CA SER A 114 18.40 -2.81 -7.86
C SER A 114 17.67 -1.71 -8.62
N GLY A 115 16.49 -1.30 -8.12
CA GLY A 115 15.68 -0.24 -8.71
C GLY A 115 15.15 -0.56 -10.11
N LYS A 116 15.11 -1.84 -10.49
CA LYS A 116 14.65 -2.26 -11.80
C LYS A 116 13.12 -2.35 -11.81
N PRO A 117 12.48 -1.96 -12.92
CA PRO A 117 11.07 -2.24 -13.11
C PRO A 117 10.78 -3.74 -12.97
N GLY A 118 9.80 -4.08 -12.14
CA GLY A 118 9.39 -5.46 -11.93
C GLY A 118 10.06 -6.17 -10.75
N ASP A 119 10.99 -5.53 -10.05
CA ASP A 119 11.51 -6.04 -8.78
C ASP A 119 10.39 -6.17 -7.73
N ILE A 120 9.41 -5.27 -7.78
CA ILE A 120 8.20 -5.26 -6.97
C ILE A 120 7.00 -5.59 -7.86
N ILE A 121 6.25 -6.63 -7.51
CA ILE A 121 4.96 -6.96 -8.13
C ILE A 121 3.93 -5.88 -7.77
N ALA A 122 3.82 -5.55 -6.49
CA ALA A 122 2.90 -4.52 -6.02
C ALA A 122 3.46 -3.69 -4.87
N ALA A 123 3.25 -2.37 -4.92
CA ALA A 123 3.42 -1.45 -3.80
C ALA A 123 2.05 -0.99 -3.30
N LEU A 124 1.82 -1.06 -1.99
CA LEU A 124 0.53 -0.74 -1.38
C LEU A 124 0.70 0.28 -0.26
N GLU A 125 -0.23 1.22 -0.23
CA GLU A 125 -0.47 2.17 0.85
C GLU A 125 -1.84 1.91 1.46
N PHE A 126 -1.92 1.91 2.78
CA PHE A 126 -3.14 1.74 3.54
C PHE A 126 -3.38 2.97 4.40
N LYS A 127 -4.53 3.59 4.21
CA LYS A 127 -4.96 4.70 5.08
C LYS A 127 -6.18 4.30 5.88
N TYR A 128 -6.13 4.45 7.21
CA TYR A 128 -7.31 4.21 8.05
C TYR A 128 -7.70 5.45 8.85
N ILE A 129 -8.84 6.04 8.48
CA ILE A 129 -9.34 7.30 8.99
C ILE A 129 -10.44 7.03 10.02
N THR A 130 -10.11 7.23 11.29
CA THR A 130 -11.04 7.10 12.43
C THR A 130 -11.61 8.43 12.92
N LYS A 131 -11.01 9.54 12.51
CA LYS A 131 -11.43 10.91 12.83
C LYS A 131 -11.02 11.83 11.69
N HIS A 132 -11.85 12.79 11.32
CA HIS A 132 -11.46 13.75 10.29
C HIS A 132 -10.34 14.69 10.77
N SER A 133 -9.23 14.72 10.03
CA SER A 133 -8.18 15.75 10.09
C SER A 133 -7.99 16.38 8.71
N LYS A 134 -7.53 17.64 8.68
CA LYS A 134 -7.06 18.28 7.44
C LYS A 134 -5.73 17.67 6.97
N ASP A 135 -4.97 17.08 7.89
CA ASP A 135 -3.65 16.51 7.57
C ASP A 135 -3.78 15.31 6.62
N PHE A 136 -4.88 14.55 6.72
CA PHE A 136 -5.12 13.40 5.84
C PHE A 136 -5.15 13.74 4.35
N PHE A 137 -5.55 14.96 3.97
CA PHE A 137 -5.45 15.39 2.56
C PHE A 137 -4.00 15.41 2.09
N HIS A 138 -3.11 15.96 2.92
CA HIS A 138 -1.69 16.02 2.61
C HIS A 138 -1.05 14.63 2.62
N GLU A 139 -1.44 13.78 3.56
CA GLU A 139 -0.95 12.39 3.64
C GLU A 139 -1.36 11.57 2.43
N ILE A 140 -2.66 11.55 2.09
CA ILE A 140 -3.17 10.82 0.91
C ILE A 140 -2.51 11.34 -0.37
N LYS A 141 -2.40 12.67 -0.53
CA LYS A 141 -1.72 13.25 -1.69
C LYS A 141 -0.26 12.82 -1.77
N TYR A 142 0.43 12.76 -0.63
CA TYR A 142 1.82 12.31 -0.58
C TYR A 142 1.96 10.82 -0.90
N ASP A 143 1.07 9.98 -0.39
CA ASP A 143 1.08 8.53 -0.62
C ASP A 143 0.78 8.19 -2.10
N VAL A 144 -0.22 8.84 -2.70
CA VAL A 144 -0.52 8.72 -4.14
C VAL A 144 0.67 9.21 -4.99
N PHE A 145 1.28 10.34 -4.62
CA PHE A 145 2.47 10.83 -5.31
C PHE A 145 3.64 9.84 -5.20
N LYS A 146 3.94 9.35 -4.00
CA LYS A 146 4.99 8.35 -3.75
C LYS A 146 4.79 7.09 -4.61
N LEU A 147 3.57 6.56 -4.68
CA LEU A 147 3.23 5.42 -5.53
C LEU A 147 3.42 5.73 -7.01
N SER A 148 3.01 6.92 -7.48
CA SER A 148 3.21 7.31 -8.88
C SER A 148 4.67 7.24 -9.32
N GLN A 149 5.60 7.54 -8.40
CA GLN A 149 7.05 7.53 -8.62
C GLN A 149 7.71 6.15 -8.41
N ALA A 150 6.96 5.13 -8.00
CA ALA A 150 7.45 3.77 -7.77
C ALA A 150 7.71 3.04 -9.10
N LYS A 151 8.84 3.32 -9.76
CA LYS A 151 9.21 2.71 -11.05
C LYS A 151 9.56 1.23 -10.93
N GLU A 152 9.95 0.81 -9.74
CA GLU A 152 10.26 -0.57 -9.39
C GLU A 152 9.01 -1.46 -9.26
N ALA A 153 7.82 -0.87 -9.09
CA ALA A 153 6.56 -1.56 -8.86
C ALA A 153 5.70 -1.68 -10.12
N GLN A 154 5.20 -2.88 -10.41
CA GLN A 154 4.29 -3.12 -11.53
C GLN A 154 2.86 -2.64 -11.23
N LEU A 155 2.36 -2.96 -10.04
CA LEU A 155 1.05 -2.55 -9.55
C LEU A 155 1.20 -1.59 -8.37
N LYS A 156 0.31 -0.61 -8.27
CA LYS A 156 0.38 0.46 -7.27
C LYS A 156 -1.02 0.69 -6.72
N TYR A 157 -1.20 0.48 -5.41
CA TYR A 157 -2.50 0.59 -4.77
C TYR A 157 -2.47 1.59 -3.62
N SER A 158 -3.39 2.54 -3.63
CA SER A 158 -3.69 3.38 -2.47
C SER A 158 -5.08 3.02 -1.95
N LEU A 159 -5.13 2.41 -0.77
CA LEU A 159 -6.36 1.87 -0.19
C LEU A 159 -6.74 2.66 1.05
N ILE A 160 -7.79 3.47 0.95
CA ILE A 160 -8.24 4.38 1.99
C ILE A 160 -9.55 3.87 2.58
N PHE A 161 -9.56 3.67 3.89
CA PHE A 161 -10.69 3.17 4.67
C PHE A 161 -11.11 4.20 5.71
N CYS A 162 -12.36 4.64 5.67
CA CYS A 162 -12.90 5.67 6.54
C CYS A 162 -14.11 5.12 7.31
N ASN A 163 -14.06 5.12 8.64
CA ASN A 163 -15.18 4.64 9.46
C ASN A 163 -15.98 5.78 10.13
N THR A 164 -15.62 7.02 9.85
CA THR A 164 -16.29 8.21 10.40
C THR A 164 -17.42 8.68 9.50
N VAL A 165 -18.62 8.70 10.08
CA VAL A 165 -19.86 9.10 9.40
C VAL A 165 -20.14 10.61 9.54
N LYS A 166 -19.57 11.24 10.58
CA LYS A 166 -19.92 12.60 10.98
C LYS A 166 -19.02 13.62 10.29
N GLY A 167 -19.62 14.47 9.45
CA GLY A 167 -18.89 15.52 8.75
C GLY A 167 -18.09 14.95 7.60
N GLU A 168 -18.77 14.15 6.77
CA GLU A 168 -18.26 13.56 5.53
C GLU A 168 -17.34 14.53 4.79
N ARG A 169 -16.17 14.03 4.41
CA ARG A 169 -15.18 14.78 3.64
C ARG A 169 -14.86 14.00 2.39
N ASP A 170 -14.89 14.72 1.28
CA ASP A 170 -14.22 14.28 0.08
C ASP A 170 -12.71 14.48 0.28
N TYR A 171 -12.00 13.40 0.60
CA TYR A 171 -10.54 13.39 0.76
C TYR A 171 -9.78 13.49 -0.57
N PHE A 172 -10.49 13.39 -1.69
CA PHE A 172 -9.94 13.38 -3.04
C PHE A 172 -10.21 14.67 -3.79
N ALA A 173 -10.87 15.64 -3.16
CA ALA A 173 -11.04 16.98 -3.69
C ALA A 173 -9.67 17.57 -4.10
N GLY A 174 -9.43 17.66 -5.42
CA GLY A 174 -8.18 18.17 -5.98
C GLY A 174 -7.00 17.19 -5.95
N VAL A 175 -7.25 15.90 -5.70
CA VAL A 175 -6.27 14.82 -5.91
C VAL A 175 -6.40 14.34 -7.35
N GLU A 176 -5.39 14.62 -8.16
CA GLU A 176 -5.25 14.02 -9.48
C GLU A 176 -4.67 12.62 -9.30
N VAL A 177 -5.41 11.59 -9.72
CA VAL A 177 -4.93 10.20 -9.68
C VAL A 177 -4.02 9.97 -10.87
N PRO A 178 -2.71 9.74 -10.66
CA PRO A 178 -1.77 9.54 -11.76
C PRO A 178 -2.05 8.21 -12.47
N GLU A 179 -1.78 8.17 -13.78
CA GLU A 179 -1.90 6.94 -14.56
C GLU A 179 -1.09 5.79 -13.93
N GLY A 180 -1.74 4.64 -13.79
CA GLY A 180 -1.13 3.43 -13.23
C GLY A 180 -1.12 3.34 -11.70
N VAL A 181 -1.76 4.28 -10.98
CA VAL A 181 -2.07 4.13 -9.55
C VAL A 181 -3.55 3.82 -9.38
N ASP A 182 -3.88 2.69 -8.75
CA ASP A 182 -5.24 2.31 -8.38
C ASP A 182 -5.56 2.90 -7.00
N VAL A 183 -6.54 3.80 -6.94
CA VAL A 183 -6.96 4.46 -5.69
C VAL A 183 -8.36 4.00 -5.34
N ARG A 184 -8.51 3.37 -4.18
CA ARG A 184 -9.81 2.90 -3.67
C ARG A 184 -10.15 3.57 -2.36
N TYR A 185 -11.36 4.12 -2.29
CA TYR A 185 -11.91 4.71 -1.10
C TYR A 185 -13.12 3.92 -0.62
N VAL A 186 -13.04 3.43 0.61
CA VAL A 186 -14.10 2.67 1.25
C VAL A 186 -14.58 3.43 2.48
N THR A 187 -15.85 3.84 2.48
CA THR A 187 -16.41 4.67 3.55
C THR A 187 -17.77 4.19 4.06
N VAL A 188 -18.13 4.69 5.24
CA VAL A 188 -19.41 4.48 5.91
C VAL A 188 -20.18 5.81 5.93
N TRP A 189 -21.44 5.82 5.48
CA TRP A 189 -22.36 6.95 5.71
C TRP A 189 -23.64 6.48 6.40
N GLU A 190 -24.50 7.44 6.73
CA GLU A 190 -25.85 7.18 7.21
C GLU A 190 -26.86 7.71 6.20
N GLU A 191 -27.80 6.85 5.81
CA GLU A 191 -28.93 7.18 4.94
C GLU A 191 -30.23 6.77 5.64
N GLY A 192 -31.09 7.74 5.92
CA GLY A 192 -32.37 7.49 6.61
C GLY A 192 -32.20 6.87 8.00
N GLY A 193 -31.16 7.26 8.74
CA GLY A 193 -30.84 6.71 10.07
C GLY A 193 -30.28 5.28 10.07
N LYS A 194 -29.99 4.73 8.88
CA LYS A 194 -29.35 3.43 8.72
C LYS A 194 -27.94 3.62 8.17
N LYS A 195 -26.96 2.91 8.74
CA LYS A 195 -25.59 2.90 8.22
C LYS A 195 -25.55 2.19 6.85
N ARG A 196 -24.84 2.79 5.90
CA ARG A 196 -24.65 2.37 4.50
C ARG A 196 -23.19 2.56 4.08
N TRP A 197 -22.80 2.02 2.91
CA TRP A 197 -21.39 1.85 2.51
C TRP A 197 -21.17 2.00 1.00
N ARG A 198 -20.07 2.63 0.58
CA ARG A 198 -19.74 3.10 -0.79
C ARG A 198 -18.28 2.77 -0.94
N VAL A 199 -18.03 2.10 -2.05
CA VAL A 199 -16.71 1.97 -2.61
C VAL A 199 -16.68 2.98 -3.75
N GLU A 200 -15.79 3.97 -3.64
CA GLU A 200 -15.42 4.83 -4.75
C GLU A 200 -14.08 4.33 -5.26
N GLU A 201 -14.07 3.83 -6.48
CA GLU A 201 -12.85 3.60 -7.24
C GLU A 201 -12.62 4.86 -8.08
N LEU A 202 -11.45 5.47 -7.93
CA LEU A 202 -11.08 6.74 -8.56
C LEU A 202 -10.06 6.54 -9.67
#